data_AF-T0MVI6-F1
#
_entry.id   AF-T0MVI6-F1
#
_cell.length_a   1.000
_cell.length_b   1.000
_cell.length_c   1.000
_cell.angle_alpha   90.00
_cell.angle_beta   90.00
_cell.angle_gamma   90.00
#
_symmetry.space_group_name_H-M   'P 1'
#
loop_
_entity.id
_entity.type
_entity.pdbx_description
1 polymer ?
#
loop_
_entity_poly.entity_id
_entity_poly.type
_entity_poly.pdbx_seq_one_letter_code
_entity_poly.pdbx_strand_id
1 'polypeptide(L)'
;MSDWNTRILVFSKGESEGRYFNNRSLIVRRGKSHTEFDLRFNSVEEGLEYVSKGGEIDELCIFRRGDRLPLNDLIEIRNGLIYGFNSMDEEKYWLAHEIFEDFWKHYEGDLSTFFQNVVLLCVSMVHFQMNHESNSSRLFGEARRGLQHYIDDADSWEFSYPLDSKILKVLRESALTLSTA
;
A
#
# COMPACT_ATOMS: atom_id res chain seq x y z
N MET A 1 -2.08 -23.10 2.15
CA MET A 1 -2.73 -21.78 2.05
C MET A 1 -3.94 -21.94 1.16
N SER A 2 -5.15 -21.59 1.61
CA SER A 2 -6.36 -21.69 0.80
C SER A 2 -6.27 -20.73 -0.40
N ASP A 3 -6.53 -21.23 -1.61
CA ASP A 3 -6.62 -20.44 -2.83
C ASP A 3 -7.82 -19.49 -2.75
N TRP A 4 -7.57 -18.21 -2.47
CA TRP A 4 -8.56 -17.14 -2.56
C TRP A 4 -8.48 -16.49 -3.95
N ASN A 5 -9.61 -16.02 -4.48
CA ASN A 5 -9.66 -15.34 -5.78
C ASN A 5 -9.89 -13.83 -5.64
N THR A 6 -10.35 -13.37 -4.48
CA THR A 6 -10.70 -11.97 -4.24
C THR A 6 -10.16 -11.52 -2.89
N ARG A 7 -9.56 -10.34 -2.85
CA ARG A 7 -9.22 -9.61 -1.64
C ARG A 7 -10.06 -8.33 -1.60
N ILE A 8 -10.64 -8.02 -0.45
CA ILE A 8 -11.36 -6.78 -0.21
C ILE A 8 -10.68 -6.07 0.96
N LEU A 9 -10.23 -4.85 0.72
CA LEU A 9 -9.75 -3.95 1.76
C LEU A 9 -10.92 -3.06 2.18
N VAL A 10 -11.16 -2.98 3.47
CA VAL A 10 -12.22 -2.13 4.05
C VAL A 10 -11.57 -1.14 5.00
N PHE A 11 -11.88 0.14 4.84
CA PHE A 11 -11.39 1.20 5.72
C PHE A 11 -12.56 1.81 6.51
N SER A 12 -12.34 2.02 7.80
CA SER A 12 -13.33 2.58 8.74
C SER A 12 -12.66 3.55 9.71
N LYS A 13 -13.20 4.76 9.89
CA LYS A 13 -12.64 5.82 10.76
C LYS A 13 -12.94 5.65 12.26
N GLY A 14 -13.84 4.75 12.62
CA GLY A 14 -14.22 4.49 14.01
C GLY A 14 -13.56 3.24 14.60
N GLU A 15 -13.71 3.08 15.91
CA GLU A 15 -13.63 1.78 16.58
C GLU A 15 -14.77 0.89 16.06
N SER A 16 -14.63 0.37 14.84
CA SER A 16 -15.41 -0.78 14.39
C SER A 16 -14.89 -2.03 15.10
N GLU A 17 -14.95 -1.99 16.43
CA GLU A 17 -14.65 -3.11 17.31
C GLU A 17 -15.57 -4.27 16.94
N GLY A 18 -14.99 -5.26 16.26
CA GLY A 18 -15.48 -6.64 16.30
C GLY A 18 -16.61 -7.04 15.35
N ARG A 19 -16.99 -6.24 14.34
CA ARG A 19 -18.12 -6.62 13.45
C ARG A 19 -17.76 -7.41 12.18
N TYR A 20 -16.49 -7.62 11.88
CA TYR A 20 -16.08 -8.52 10.79
C TYR A 20 -15.93 -9.94 11.33
N PHE A 21 -17.08 -10.61 11.47
CA PHE A 21 -17.27 -11.95 12.05
C PHE A 21 -16.32 -13.04 11.51
N ASN A 22 -15.41 -13.53 12.35
CA ASN A 22 -14.82 -14.89 12.30
C ASN A 22 -14.26 -15.35 10.92
N ASN A 23 -13.81 -14.44 10.06
CA ASN A 23 -13.07 -14.81 8.86
C ASN A 23 -11.65 -15.23 9.29
N ARG A 24 -11.30 -16.51 9.06
CA ARG A 24 -10.00 -17.09 9.41
C ARG A 24 -8.80 -16.44 8.70
N SER A 25 -9.05 -15.56 7.73
CA SER A 25 -8.03 -14.88 6.92
C SER A 25 -8.02 -13.36 7.07
N LEU A 26 -8.70 -12.82 8.09
CA LEU A 26 -8.72 -11.39 8.38
C LEU A 26 -7.34 -10.91 8.90
N ILE A 27 -6.77 -9.90 8.25
CA ILE A 27 -5.66 -9.11 8.79
C ILE A 27 -6.19 -7.72 9.13
N VAL A 28 -5.84 -7.21 10.31
CA VAL A 28 -6.22 -5.88 10.76
C VAL A 28 -4.97 -5.01 10.83
N ARG A 29 -5.04 -3.83 10.23
CA ARG A 29 -4.00 -2.79 10.27
C ARG A 29 -4.60 -1.50 10.81
N ARG A 30 -3.85 -0.79 11.66
CA ARG A 30 -4.33 0.45 12.29
C ARG A 30 -3.49 1.62 11.78
N GLY A 31 -4.15 2.58 11.14
CA GLY A 31 -3.62 3.93 10.95
C GLY A 31 -4.08 4.85 12.07
N LYS A 32 -3.60 6.09 12.07
CA LYS A 32 -3.98 7.11 13.06
C LYS A 32 -5.46 7.50 13.00
N SER A 33 -6.03 7.49 11.79
CA SER A 33 -7.39 7.97 11.50
C SER A 33 -8.34 6.89 11.00
N HIS A 34 -7.87 5.65 10.83
CA HIS A 34 -8.65 4.56 10.29
C HIS A 34 -8.16 3.19 10.79
N THR A 35 -9.05 2.19 10.70
CA THR A 35 -8.70 0.77 10.74
C THR A 35 -8.92 0.18 9.35
N GLU A 36 -7.92 -0.53 8.85
CA GLU A 36 -7.98 -1.31 7.62
C GLU A 36 -8.22 -2.79 7.95
N PHE A 37 -9.20 -3.39 7.27
CA PHE A 37 -9.50 -4.82 7.32
C PHE A 37 -9.20 -5.44 5.96
N ASP A 38 -8.25 -6.37 5.92
CA ASP A 38 -7.89 -7.16 4.75
C ASP A 38 -8.62 -8.50 4.80
N LEU A 39 -9.61 -8.63 3.94
CA LEU A 39 -10.50 -9.77 3.90
C LEU A 39 -10.28 -10.56 2.61
N ARG A 40 -10.28 -11.88 2.70
CA ARG A 40 -10.10 -12.77 1.55
C ARG A 40 -11.34 -13.65 1.35
N PHE A 41 -11.74 -13.79 0.09
CA PHE A 41 -12.95 -14.49 -0.34
C PHE A 41 -12.71 -15.28 -1.64
N ASN A 42 -13.62 -16.20 -1.96
CA ASN A 42 -13.57 -16.98 -3.19
C ASN A 42 -14.22 -16.26 -4.38
N SER A 43 -15.08 -15.27 -4.11
CA SER A 43 -15.66 -14.38 -5.13
C SER A 43 -15.93 -12.97 -4.59
N VAL A 44 -16.21 -12.03 -5.50
CA VAL A 44 -16.56 -10.65 -5.16
C VAL A 44 -17.93 -10.59 -4.49
N GLU A 45 -18.89 -11.37 -4.98
CA GLU A 45 -20.27 -11.41 -4.47
C GLU A 45 -20.30 -11.88 -3.02
N GLU A 46 -19.55 -12.95 -2.69
CA GLU A 46 -19.39 -13.44 -1.32
C GLU A 46 -18.82 -12.35 -0.41
N GLY A 47 -17.77 -11.67 -0.87
CA GLY A 47 -17.12 -10.62 -0.10
C GLY A 47 -18.00 -9.39 0.11
N LEU A 48 -18.71 -8.94 -0.92
CA LEU A 48 -19.66 -7.82 -0.81
C LEU A 48 -20.84 -8.17 0.09
N GLU A 49 -21.40 -9.38 -0.01
CA GLU A 49 -22.46 -9.84 0.89
C GLU A 49 -21.96 -9.84 2.34
N TYR A 50 -20.75 -10.36 2.59
CA TYR A 50 -20.15 -10.36 3.92
C TYR A 50 -19.94 -8.95 4.45
N VAL A 51 -19.33 -8.06 3.67
CA VAL A 51 -19.03 -6.69 4.07
C VAL A 51 -20.31 -5.86 4.26
N SER A 52 -21.36 -6.10 3.48
CA SER A 52 -22.68 -5.44 3.65
C SER A 52 -23.35 -5.74 5.00
N LYS A 53 -22.97 -6.84 5.67
CA LYS A 53 -23.41 -7.19 7.02
C LYS A 53 -22.54 -6.52 8.10
N GLY A 54 -21.40 -5.95 7.70
CA GLY A 54 -20.49 -5.19 8.55
C GLY A 54 -21.08 -3.83 8.96
N GLY A 55 -20.41 -3.16 9.89
CA GLY A 55 -20.81 -1.82 10.33
C GLY A 55 -20.57 -0.73 9.28
N GLU A 56 -20.38 0.50 9.74
CA GLU A 56 -20.11 1.65 8.87
C GLU A 56 -18.75 1.51 8.15
N ILE A 57 -18.78 1.71 6.83
CA ILE A 57 -17.64 1.59 5.92
C ILE A 57 -17.42 2.96 5.29
N ASP A 58 -16.23 3.53 5.47
CA ASP A 58 -15.84 4.77 4.79
C ASP A 58 -15.41 4.50 3.34
N GLU A 59 -14.67 3.41 3.15
CA GLU A 59 -14.09 3.07 1.85
C GLU A 59 -13.88 1.57 1.68
N LEU A 60 -13.97 1.13 0.43
CA LEU A 60 -13.81 -0.27 0.04
C LEU A 60 -13.01 -0.36 -1.25
N CYS A 61 -11.97 -1.21 -1.26
CA CYS A 61 -11.18 -1.54 -2.44
C CYS A 61 -11.26 -3.05 -2.71
N ILE A 62 -11.42 -3.43 -3.97
CA ILE A 62 -11.54 -4.84 -4.39
C ILE A 62 -10.38 -5.17 -5.32
N PHE A 63 -9.67 -6.25 -5.02
CA PHE A 63 -8.60 -6.79 -5.84
C PHE A 63 -8.97 -8.22 -6.23
N ARG A 64 -9.11 -8.50 -7.53
CA ARG A 64 -9.19 -9.89 -8.01
C ARG A 64 -7.79 -10.39 -8.32
N ARG A 65 -7.59 -11.69 -8.16
CA ARG A 65 -6.34 -12.33 -8.53
C ARG A 65 -6.06 -12.09 -10.02
N GLY A 66 -4.93 -11.43 -10.30
CA GLY A 66 -4.51 -11.11 -11.66
C GLY A 66 -4.98 -9.74 -12.18
N ASP A 67 -5.86 -9.04 -11.44
CA ASP A 67 -6.14 -7.63 -11.74
C ASP A 67 -4.84 -6.83 -11.54
N ARG A 68 -4.50 -6.03 -12.54
CA ARG A 68 -3.36 -5.10 -12.54
C ARG A 68 -3.87 -3.75 -13.04
N LEU A 69 -3.27 -2.67 -12.56
CA LEU A 69 -3.47 -1.36 -13.15
C LEU A 69 -3.09 -1.42 -14.63
N PRO A 70 -3.96 -0.95 -15.54
CA PRO A 70 -3.61 -0.81 -16.95
C PRO A 70 -2.63 0.36 -17.03
N LEU A 71 -1.33 0.12 -17.01
CA LEU A 71 -0.32 1.19 -17.09
C LEU A 71 0.07 1.42 -18.56
N ASN A 72 -0.92 1.61 -19.44
CA ASN A 72 -0.71 1.61 -20.89
C ASN A 72 -0.53 3.02 -21.47
N ASP A 73 -0.99 4.05 -20.76
CA ASP A 73 -0.81 5.45 -21.15
C ASP A 73 -0.43 6.38 -19.99
N LEU A 74 0.00 7.61 -20.35
CA LEU A 74 0.46 8.62 -19.39
C LEU A 74 -0.62 9.05 -18.38
N ILE A 75 -1.91 8.98 -18.75
CA ILE A 75 -3.01 9.35 -17.85
C ILE A 75 -3.18 8.25 -16.79
N GLU A 76 -3.15 6.99 -17.20
CA GLU A 76 -3.23 5.84 -16.29
C GLU A 76 -2.03 5.80 -15.33
N ILE A 77 -0.82 5.99 -15.87
CA ILE A 77 0.42 6.11 -15.09
C ILE A 77 0.28 7.22 -14.06
N ARG A 78 -0.09 8.43 -14.49
CA ARG A 78 -0.24 9.58 -13.60
C ARG A 78 -1.29 9.34 -12.51
N ASN A 79 -2.43 8.76 -12.87
CA ASN A 79 -3.50 8.45 -11.92
C ASN A 79 -3.03 7.41 -10.89
N GLY A 80 -2.32 6.37 -11.33
CA GLY A 80 -1.73 5.37 -10.44
C GLY A 80 -0.73 5.98 -9.45
N LEU A 81 0.16 6.86 -9.91
CA LEU A 81 1.09 7.59 -9.04
C LEU A 81 0.36 8.46 -8.01
N ILE A 82 -0.60 9.27 -8.47
CA ILE A 82 -1.38 10.14 -7.58
C ILE A 82 -2.10 9.29 -6.52
N TYR A 83 -2.79 8.23 -6.94
CA TYR A 83 -3.55 7.38 -6.04
C TYR A 83 -2.66 6.62 -5.05
N GLY A 84 -1.53 6.08 -5.50
CA GLY A 84 -0.56 5.38 -4.66
C GLY A 84 0.05 6.30 -3.58
N PHE A 85 0.52 7.49 -3.96
CA PHE A 85 1.11 8.42 -2.99
C PHE A 85 0.07 9.03 -2.05
N ASN A 86 -1.15 9.34 -2.52
CA ASN A 86 -2.23 9.77 -1.64
C ASN A 86 -2.61 8.67 -0.63
N SER A 87 -2.58 7.40 -1.05
CA SER A 87 -2.79 6.27 -0.14
C SER A 87 -1.71 6.21 0.94
N MET A 88 -0.44 6.51 0.63
CA MET A 88 0.61 6.64 1.66
C MET A 88 0.38 7.82 2.60
N ASP A 89 0.01 8.99 2.07
CA ASP A 89 -0.33 10.19 2.86
C ASP A 89 -1.45 9.89 3.88
N GLU A 90 -2.40 9.02 3.50
CA GLU A 90 -3.53 8.58 4.33
C GLU A 90 -3.22 7.36 5.22
N GLU A 91 -1.97 6.92 5.29
CA GLU A 91 -1.50 5.74 6.03
C GLU A 91 -2.08 4.39 5.53
N LYS A 92 -2.65 4.35 4.32
CA LYS A 92 -3.14 3.14 3.64
C LYS A 92 -1.99 2.43 2.91
N TYR A 93 -0.94 2.09 3.66
CA TYR A 93 0.32 1.60 3.08
C TYR A 93 0.19 0.27 2.33
N TRP A 94 -0.75 -0.60 2.71
CA TRP A 94 -0.99 -1.84 1.97
C TRP A 94 -1.65 -1.59 0.61
N LEU A 95 -2.58 -0.63 0.54
CA LEU A 95 -3.17 -0.21 -0.73
C LEU A 95 -2.11 0.42 -1.64
N ALA A 96 -1.28 1.33 -1.09
CA ALA A 96 -0.16 1.90 -1.82
C ALA A 96 0.83 0.83 -2.30
N HIS A 97 1.12 -0.18 -1.47
CA HIS A 97 1.94 -1.32 -1.83
C HIS A 97 1.41 -2.05 -3.06
N GLU A 98 0.11 -2.43 -3.08
CA GLU A 98 -0.47 -3.15 -4.22
C GLU A 98 -0.39 -2.31 -5.51
N ILE A 99 -0.65 -1.00 -5.42
CA ILE A 99 -0.53 -0.06 -6.54
C ILE A 99 0.92 -0.03 -7.06
N PHE A 100 1.90 0.22 -6.20
CA PHE A 100 3.30 0.35 -6.63
C PHE A 100 3.94 -0.99 -7.01
N GLU A 101 3.39 -2.12 -6.56
CA GLU A 101 3.81 -3.44 -7.04
C GLU A 101 3.47 -3.61 -8.53
N ASP A 102 2.36 -3.04 -9.01
CA ASP A 102 2.03 -3.03 -10.43
C ASP A 102 3.06 -2.22 -11.23
N PHE A 103 3.47 -1.06 -10.74
CA PHE A 103 4.53 -0.26 -11.37
C PHE A 103 5.85 -1.01 -11.40
N TRP A 104 6.25 -1.61 -10.26
CA TRP A 104 7.48 -2.41 -10.17
C TRP A 104 7.50 -3.54 -11.21
N LYS A 105 6.38 -4.28 -11.35
CA LYS A 105 6.28 -5.41 -12.28
C LYS A 105 6.06 -5.01 -13.73
N HIS A 106 5.55 -3.82 -13.98
CA HIS A 106 5.29 -3.33 -15.34
C HIS A 106 6.55 -2.78 -15.99
N TYR A 107 7.37 -2.02 -15.25
CA TYR A 107 8.59 -1.41 -15.78
C TYR A 107 9.82 -2.31 -15.61
N GLU A 108 10.88 -1.96 -16.33
CA GLU A 108 12.22 -2.55 -16.21
C GLU A 108 13.25 -1.50 -15.78
N GLY A 109 14.47 -1.93 -15.45
CA GLY A 109 15.60 -1.04 -15.16
C GLY A 109 15.40 -0.15 -13.93
N ASP A 110 15.78 1.13 -14.06
CA ASP A 110 15.82 2.08 -12.93
C ASP A 110 14.43 2.36 -12.35
N LEU A 111 13.41 2.50 -13.19
CA LEU A 111 12.04 2.77 -12.72
C LEU A 111 11.48 1.58 -11.94
N SER A 112 11.74 0.36 -12.43
CA SER A 112 11.40 -0.88 -11.72
C SER A 112 12.09 -0.97 -10.35
N THR A 113 13.40 -0.72 -10.32
CA THR A 113 14.22 -0.74 -9.08
C THR A 113 13.79 0.34 -8.10
N PHE A 114 13.45 1.53 -8.59
CA PHE A 114 12.88 2.60 -7.77
C PHE A 114 11.58 2.15 -7.10
N PHE A 115 10.60 1.66 -7.87
CA PHE A 115 9.32 1.21 -7.31
C PHE A 115 9.45 -0.01 -6.42
N GLN A 116 10.40 -0.92 -6.68
CA GLN A 116 10.71 -2.01 -5.76
C GLN A 116 11.05 -1.50 -4.36
N ASN A 117 11.85 -0.42 -4.28
CA ASN A 117 12.21 0.17 -3.00
C ASN A 117 11.08 1.01 -2.38
N VAL A 118 10.22 1.65 -3.19
CA VAL A 118 8.98 2.29 -2.70
C VAL A 118 8.02 1.25 -2.10
N VAL A 119 7.87 0.10 -2.76
CA VAL A 119 7.11 -1.06 -2.25
C VAL A 119 7.70 -1.50 -0.91
N LEU A 120 9.03 -1.59 -0.79
CA LEU A 120 9.69 -1.97 0.46
C LEU A 120 9.47 -0.95 1.59
N LEU A 121 9.42 0.35 1.29
CA LEU A 121 8.98 1.39 2.24
C LEU A 121 7.53 1.15 2.70
N CYS A 122 6.62 0.84 1.78
CA CYS A 122 5.23 0.52 2.14
C CYS A 122 5.16 -0.71 3.06
N VAL A 123 5.89 -1.78 2.74
CA VAL A 123 5.97 -2.98 3.57
C VAL A 123 6.53 -2.67 4.97
N SER A 124 7.54 -1.80 5.06
CA SER A 124 8.04 -1.31 6.35
C SER A 124 6.93 -0.68 7.20
N MET A 125 6.14 0.24 6.63
CA MET A 125 5.04 0.89 7.34
C MET A 125 3.93 -0.09 7.73
N VAL A 126 3.60 -1.05 6.85
CA VAL A 126 2.66 -2.14 7.13
C VAL A 126 3.10 -2.99 8.33
N HIS A 127 4.40 -3.31 8.43
CA HIS A 127 4.93 -4.01 9.60
C HIS A 127 4.75 -3.18 10.88
N PHE A 128 4.93 -1.86 10.83
CA PHE A 128 4.67 -1.00 11.98
C PHE A 128 3.19 -1.06 12.41
N GLN A 129 2.25 -0.97 11.45
CA GLN A 129 0.80 -1.06 11.69
C GLN A 129 0.36 -2.38 12.32
N MET A 130 1.19 -3.42 12.20
CA MET A 130 0.98 -4.75 12.77
C MET A 130 1.78 -4.97 14.06
N ASN A 131 2.34 -3.92 14.67
CA ASN A 131 3.20 -3.96 15.87
C ASN A 131 4.49 -4.79 15.68
N HIS A 132 5.03 -4.83 14.46
CA HIS A 132 6.30 -5.49 14.14
C HIS A 132 7.43 -4.46 13.94
N GLU A 133 7.69 -3.62 14.94
CA GLU A 133 8.58 -2.44 14.85
C GLU A 133 10.01 -2.76 14.42
N SER A 134 10.61 -3.84 14.95
CA SER A 134 11.98 -4.22 14.60
C SER A 134 12.13 -4.59 13.12
N ASN A 135 11.14 -5.31 12.57
CA ASN A 135 11.08 -5.62 11.14
C ASN A 135 10.84 -4.36 10.31
N SER A 136 9.96 -3.47 10.78
CA SER A 136 9.67 -2.21 10.14
C SER A 136 10.93 -1.34 9.97
N SER A 137 11.67 -1.10 11.05
CA SER A 137 12.90 -0.29 11.03
C SER A 137 13.97 -0.89 10.13
N ARG A 138 14.15 -2.23 10.16
CA ARG A 138 15.09 -2.93 9.27
C ARG A 138 14.73 -2.72 7.79
N LEU A 139 13.47 -2.95 7.42
CA LEU A 139 12.98 -2.83 6.05
C LEU A 139 13.06 -1.38 5.54
N PHE A 140 12.79 -0.40 6.42
CA PHE A 140 12.99 1.01 6.09
C PHE A 140 14.44 1.30 5.72
N GLY A 141 15.39 0.83 6.54
CA GLY A 141 16.81 1.01 6.27
C GLY A 141 17.26 0.34 4.96
N GLU A 142 16.67 -0.81 4.59
CA GLU A 142 16.91 -1.47 3.31
C GLU A 142 16.38 -0.64 2.14
N ALA A 143 15.11 -0.21 2.21
CA ALA A 143 14.49 0.60 1.16
C ALA A 143 15.23 1.93 0.97
N ARG A 144 15.61 2.57 2.08
CA ARG A 144 16.40 3.80 2.11
C ARG A 144 17.71 3.65 1.33
N ARG A 145 18.46 2.57 1.57
CA ARG A 145 19.72 2.31 0.85
C ARG A 145 19.49 2.12 -0.65
N GLY A 146 18.42 1.43 -1.05
CA GLY A 146 18.10 1.28 -2.47
C GLY A 146 17.69 2.59 -3.15
N LEU A 147 17.04 3.50 -2.42
CA LEU A 147 16.60 4.79 -2.95
C LEU A 147 17.73 5.84 -3.07
N GLN A 148 18.86 5.66 -2.39
CA GLN A 148 20.02 6.56 -2.48
C GLN A 148 20.56 6.74 -3.90
N HIS A 149 20.32 5.78 -4.79
CA HIS A 149 20.71 5.89 -6.21
C HIS A 149 19.86 6.89 -7.00
N TYR A 150 18.66 7.22 -6.50
CA TYR A 150 17.66 8.02 -7.19
C TYR A 150 17.33 9.33 -6.45
N ILE A 151 17.74 9.42 -5.19
CA ILE A 151 17.41 10.51 -4.27
C ILE A 151 18.64 10.83 -3.42
N ASP A 152 19.21 12.00 -3.65
CA ASP A 152 20.49 12.43 -3.08
C ASP A 152 20.50 12.47 -1.54
N ASP A 153 19.38 12.83 -0.90
CA ASP A 153 19.29 13.01 0.55
C ASP A 153 18.70 11.80 1.29
N ALA A 154 18.48 10.68 0.60
CA ALA A 154 17.84 9.51 1.18
C ALA A 154 18.62 8.92 2.36
N ASP A 155 19.95 9.06 2.41
CA ASP A 155 20.78 8.60 3.51
C ASP A 155 20.49 9.27 4.85
N SER A 156 20.03 10.52 4.81
CA SER A 156 19.66 11.33 5.97
C SER A 156 18.27 11.02 6.53
N TRP A 157 17.48 10.21 5.83
CA TRP A 157 16.13 9.88 6.25
C TRP A 157 16.14 9.00 7.49
N GLU A 158 15.41 9.43 8.51
CA GLU A 158 15.20 8.69 9.74
C GLU A 158 13.86 7.94 9.69
N PHE A 159 13.83 6.77 10.33
CA PHE A 159 12.59 6.01 10.44
C PHE A 159 11.56 6.80 11.26
N SER A 160 10.35 6.92 10.71
CA SER A 160 9.22 7.55 11.36
C SER A 160 7.92 6.86 10.93
N TYR A 161 6.92 6.88 11.81
CA TYR A 161 5.56 6.49 11.49
C TYR A 161 4.57 7.58 11.99
N PRO A 162 3.68 8.09 11.14
CA PRO A 162 3.62 7.90 9.68
C PRO A 162 4.92 8.32 8.98
N LEU A 163 5.10 7.91 7.72
CA LEU A 163 6.27 8.31 6.93
C LEU A 163 6.32 9.84 6.80
N ASP A 164 7.50 10.44 6.98
CA ASP A 164 7.67 11.90 6.92
C ASP A 164 7.16 12.47 5.58
N SER A 165 6.32 13.50 5.65
CA SER A 165 5.77 14.22 4.49
C SER A 165 6.84 14.73 3.50
N LYS A 166 8.05 15.05 3.98
CA LYS A 166 9.17 15.46 3.12
C LYS A 166 9.68 14.29 2.29
N ILE A 167 9.77 13.10 2.89
CA ILE A 167 10.13 11.86 2.19
C ILE A 167 9.08 11.59 1.10
N LEU A 168 7.79 11.64 1.46
CA LEU A 168 6.69 11.43 0.50
C LEU A 168 6.73 12.42 -0.67
N LYS A 169 7.01 13.70 -0.38
CA LYS A 169 7.15 14.73 -1.42
C LYS A 169 8.28 14.37 -2.40
N VAL A 170 9.47 14.04 -1.90
CA VAL A 170 10.63 13.73 -2.75
C VAL A 170 10.38 12.45 -3.55
N LEU A 171 9.79 11.41 -2.95
CA LEU A 171 9.40 10.19 -3.66
C LEU A 171 8.44 10.48 -4.82
N ARG A 172 7.44 11.34 -4.60
CA ARG A 172 6.47 11.74 -5.63
C ARG A 172 7.14 12.50 -6.78
N GLU A 173 8.06 13.40 -6.47
CA GLU A 173 8.83 14.17 -7.46
C GLU A 173 9.74 13.24 -8.29
N SER A 174 10.52 12.36 -7.64
CA SER A 174 11.38 11.40 -8.32
C SER A 174 10.61 10.42 -9.20
N ALA A 175 9.46 9.91 -8.73
CA ALA A 175 8.61 9.02 -9.52
C ALA A 175 8.12 9.69 -10.80
N LEU A 176 7.69 10.96 -10.72
CA LEU A 176 7.26 11.72 -11.89
C LEU A 176 8.41 11.93 -12.88
N THR A 177 9.57 12.37 -12.40
CA THR A 177 10.75 12.56 -13.25
C THR A 177 11.14 11.27 -13.98
N LEU A 178 11.28 10.16 -13.25
CA LEU A 178 11.67 8.87 -13.83
C LEU A 178 10.61 8.29 -14.78
N SER A 179 9.32 8.57 -14.55
CA SER A 179 8.24 8.11 -15.43
C SER A 179 8.13 8.88 -16.76
N THR A 180 8.83 10.02 -16.89
CA THR A 180 8.81 10.89 -18.06
C THR A 180 10.14 10.96 -18.82
N ALA A 181 11.17 10.29 -18.30
CA ALA A 181 12.50 10.19 -18.88
C ALA A 181 12.55 9.08 -19.95
#